data_AF-A0A9J7XEM3-F1
#
_entry.id   AF-A0A9J7XEM3-F1
#
_cell.length_a   1.000
_cell.length_b   1.000
_cell.length_c   1.000
_cell.angle_alpha   90.00
_cell.angle_beta   90.00
_cell.angle_gamma   90.00
#
_symmetry.space_group_name_H-M   'P 1'
#
loop_
_entity.id
_entity.type
_entity.pdbx_description
1 polymer ?
#
loop_
_entity_poly.entity_id
_entity_poly.type
_entity_poly.pdbx_seq_one_letter_code
_entity_poly.pdbx_strand_id
1 'polypeptide(L)'
;MDDSKMVAGKVKKPGKRGRKPAKIDLKAKLERSRQSARECRARKKLRYQYLEELVSSKERAICALREELDMYKQWCLAMDQGKIPSEIKALLTGDEQKAPQSSSNKVPKNGKFGSSGNSQSKTC
;
A
#
# COMPACT_ATOMS: atom_id res chain seq x y z
N MET A 1 13.63 -20.50 49.19
CA MET A 1 12.17 -20.40 49.31
C MET A 1 11.70 -19.67 48.06
N ASP A 2 11.03 -20.29 47.10
CA ASP A 2 10.04 -21.36 47.20
C ASP A 2 10.30 -22.54 46.25
N ASP A 3 10.20 -23.72 46.83
CA ASP A 3 10.09 -25.03 46.21
C ASP A 3 8.71 -25.19 45.54
N SER A 4 8.68 -25.67 44.31
CA SER A 4 7.50 -26.36 43.77
C SER A 4 7.87 -27.42 42.74
N LYS A 5 8.21 -28.58 43.29
CA LYS A 5 7.57 -29.87 43.00
C LYS A 5 7.54 -30.30 41.53
N MET A 6 8.52 -31.14 41.19
CA MET A 6 8.47 -32.06 40.07
C MET A 6 7.22 -32.95 40.18
N VAL A 7 6.41 -33.04 39.11
CA VAL A 7 5.50 -34.17 38.92
C VAL A 7 5.63 -34.71 37.51
N ALA A 8 6.07 -35.97 37.45
CA ALA A 8 6.10 -36.78 36.26
C ALA A 8 4.68 -36.93 35.69
N GLY A 9 4.49 -36.52 34.44
CA GLY A 9 3.20 -36.60 33.76
C GLY A 9 3.36 -36.80 32.26
N LYS A 10 3.65 -38.05 31.85
CA LYS A 10 3.40 -38.64 30.51
C LYS A 10 3.56 -37.67 29.32
N VAL A 11 4.76 -37.65 28.74
CA VAL A 11 5.00 -37.20 27.36
C VAL A 11 4.00 -37.91 26.43
N LYS A 12 2.94 -37.20 26.02
CA LYS A 12 2.05 -37.68 24.95
C LYS A 12 2.78 -37.55 23.63
N LYS A 13 3.39 -38.66 23.22
CA LYS A 13 3.82 -39.07 21.86
C LYS A 13 3.72 -37.98 20.78
N PRO A 14 4.83 -37.45 20.22
CA PRO A 14 4.80 -36.77 18.92
C PRO A 14 4.74 -37.83 17.80
N GLY A 15 3.66 -38.59 17.76
CA GLY A 15 3.59 -39.85 17.03
C GLY A 15 2.45 -39.94 16.03
N LYS A 16 2.17 -38.87 15.27
CA LYS A 16 1.41 -38.93 14.00
C LYS A 16 1.89 -37.87 12.99
N ARG A 17 3.20 -37.67 12.88
CA ARG A 17 3.81 -37.12 11.65
C ARG A 17 3.90 -38.28 10.66
N GLY A 18 2.92 -38.43 9.78
CA GLY A 18 2.95 -39.52 8.80
C GLY A 18 1.60 -40.07 8.37
N ARG A 19 0.47 -39.43 8.66
CA ARG A 19 -0.74 -39.76 7.89
C ARG A 19 -0.49 -39.28 6.46
N LYS A 20 -0.06 -40.22 5.60
CA LYS A 20 0.00 -40.03 4.15
C LYS A 20 -1.30 -39.31 3.76
N PRO A 21 -1.24 -38.15 3.07
CA PRO A 21 -2.46 -37.53 2.59
C PRO A 21 -3.21 -38.59 1.81
N ALA A 22 -4.42 -38.92 2.28
CA ALA A 22 -5.33 -39.81 1.59
C ALA A 22 -5.37 -39.36 0.14
N LYS A 23 -5.19 -40.30 -0.81
CA LYS A 23 -5.05 -40.10 -2.27
C LYS A 23 -5.61 -38.74 -2.66
N ILE A 24 -4.76 -37.73 -2.64
CA ILE A 24 -5.22 -36.40 -2.97
C ILE A 24 -5.55 -36.48 -4.45
N ASP A 25 -6.77 -36.10 -4.81
CA ASP A 25 -7.20 -36.16 -6.19
C ASP A 25 -6.14 -35.46 -7.04
N LEU A 26 -5.61 -36.17 -8.05
CA LEU A 26 -4.53 -35.69 -8.90
C LEU A 26 -4.91 -34.34 -9.50
N LYS A 27 -6.19 -34.17 -9.84
CA LYS A 27 -6.80 -32.92 -10.30
C LYS A 27 -6.68 -31.81 -9.26
N ALA A 28 -6.97 -32.09 -7.99
CA ALA A 28 -6.85 -31.11 -6.90
C ALA A 28 -5.39 -30.72 -6.61
N LYS A 29 -4.43 -31.65 -6.73
CA LYS A 29 -2.99 -31.32 -6.58
C LYS A 29 -2.50 -30.43 -7.70
N LEU A 30 -2.89 -30.76 -8.93
CA LEU A 30 -2.51 -30.02 -10.12
C LEU A 30 -3.10 -28.60 -10.10
N GLU A 31 -4.34 -28.43 -9.65
CA GLU A 31 -4.96 -27.10 -9.54
C GLU A 31 -4.33 -26.24 -8.43
N ARG A 32 -3.97 -26.82 -7.28
CA ARG A 32 -3.19 -26.09 -6.25
C ARG A 32 -1.83 -25.63 -6.76
N SER A 33 -1.13 -26.46 -7.55
CA SER A 33 0.15 -26.08 -8.15
C SER A 33 0.00 -24.96 -9.18
N ARG A 34 -1.08 -24.98 -9.97
CA ARG A 34 -1.39 -23.89 -10.90
C ARG A 34 -1.71 -22.60 -10.15
N GLN A 35 -2.50 -22.70 -9.09
CA GLN A 35 -2.89 -21.55 -8.27
C GLN A 35 -1.68 -20.90 -7.61
N SER A 36 -0.78 -21.67 -7.00
CA SER A 36 0.44 -21.13 -6.39
C SER A 36 1.35 -20.43 -7.41
N ALA A 37 1.42 -20.95 -8.64
CA ALA A 37 2.15 -20.32 -9.74
C ALA A 37 1.50 -18.99 -10.18
N ARG A 38 0.16 -18.94 -10.28
CA ARG A 38 -0.58 -17.70 -10.56
C ARG A 38 -0.34 -16.65 -9.47
N GLU A 39 -0.47 -17.04 -8.21
CA GLU A 39 -0.23 -16.17 -7.06
C GLU A 39 1.21 -15.68 -6.98
N CYS A 40 2.19 -16.51 -7.35
CA CYS A 40 3.59 -16.09 -7.44
C CYS A 40 3.76 -14.94 -8.45
N ARG A 41 3.16 -15.08 -9.64
CA ARG A 41 3.20 -14.03 -10.68
C ARG A 41 2.46 -12.77 -10.23
N ALA A 42 1.27 -12.92 -9.66
CA ALA A 42 0.47 -11.80 -9.15
C ALA A 42 1.22 -11.02 -8.05
N ARG A 43 1.83 -11.73 -7.10
CA ARG A 43 2.65 -11.12 -6.03
C ARG A 43 3.87 -10.39 -6.59
N LYS A 44 4.57 -10.99 -7.57
CA LYS A 44 5.72 -10.33 -8.23
C LYS A 44 5.29 -9.04 -8.93
N LYS A 45 4.17 -9.08 -9.66
CA LYS A 45 3.61 -7.89 -10.32
C LYS A 45 3.28 -6.80 -9.31
N LEU A 46 2.55 -7.14 -8.25
CA LEU A 46 2.17 -6.19 -7.20
C LEU A 46 3.39 -5.58 -6.49
N ARG A 47 4.41 -6.40 -6.20
CA ARG A 47 5.65 -5.93 -5.58
C ARG A 47 6.37 -4.90 -6.45
N TYR A 48 6.49 -5.15 -7.74
CA TYR A 48 7.16 -4.20 -8.64
C TYR A 48 6.33 -2.94 -8.87
N GLN A 49 5.01 -3.07 -8.98
CA GLN A 49 4.12 -1.91 -9.04
C GLN A 49 4.30 -1.00 -7.82
N TYR A 50 4.32 -1.56 -6.61
CA TYR A 50 4.54 -0.76 -5.39
C TYR A 50 5.91 -0.08 -5.38
N LEU A 51 6.97 -0.77 -5.82
CA LEU A 51 8.31 -0.19 -5.90
C LEU A 51 8.38 0.94 -6.94
N GLU A 52 7.73 0.75 -8.08
CA GLU A 52 7.61 1.75 -9.15
C GLU A 52 6.85 2.99 -8.66
N GLU A 53 5.73 2.80 -7.96
CA GLU A 53 4.94 3.89 -7.36
C GLU A 53 5.75 4.66 -6.31
N LEU A 54 6.52 3.96 -5.46
CA LEU A 54 7.40 4.59 -4.48
C LEU A 54 8.50 5.44 -5.14
N VAL A 55 9.17 4.89 -6.15
CA VAL A 55 10.24 5.60 -6.87
C VAL A 55 9.67 6.81 -7.60
N SER A 56 8.59 6.62 -8.36
CA SER A 56 7.92 7.69 -9.10
C SER A 56 7.42 8.82 -8.19
N SER A 57 6.92 8.48 -7.00
CA SER A 57 6.49 9.48 -6.01
C SER A 57 7.65 10.32 -5.50
N LYS A 58 8.78 9.67 -5.17
CA LYS A 58 9.99 10.36 -4.71
C LYS A 58 10.60 11.23 -5.80
N GLU A 59 10.66 10.74 -7.04
CA GLU A 59 11.17 11.50 -8.18
C GLU A 59 10.34 12.78 -8.41
N ARG A 60 9.01 12.67 -8.38
CA ARG A 60 8.13 13.86 -8.47
C ARG A 60 8.38 14.85 -7.35
N ALA A 61 8.54 14.39 -6.10
CA ALA A 61 8.83 15.28 -4.98
C ALA A 61 10.20 15.97 -5.14
N ILE A 62 11.22 15.24 -5.61
CA ILE A 62 12.54 15.81 -5.88
C ILE A 62 12.48 16.87 -6.98
N CYS A 63 11.76 16.60 -8.08
CA CYS A 63 11.60 17.58 -9.16
C CYS A 63 10.92 18.86 -8.67
N ALA A 64 9.82 18.74 -7.93
CA ALA A 64 9.10 19.90 -7.39
C ALA A 64 10.01 20.76 -6.46
N LEU A 65 10.76 20.13 -5.57
CA LEU A 65 11.69 20.85 -4.68
C LEU A 65 12.83 21.51 -5.44
N ARG A 66 13.31 20.91 -6.53
CA ARG A 66 14.35 21.52 -7.38
C ARG A 66 13.82 22.73 -8.12
N GLU A 67 12.63 22.63 -8.70
CA GLU A 67 11.96 23.74 -9.39
C GLU A 67 11.72 24.92 -8.43
N GLU A 68 11.23 24.64 -7.22
CA GLU A 68 11.03 25.65 -6.17
C GLU A 68 12.35 26.32 -5.75
N LEU A 69 13.41 25.53 -5.56
CA LEU A 69 14.73 26.06 -5.21
C LEU A 69 15.30 26.94 -6.34
N ASP A 70 15.16 26.52 -7.60
CA ASP A 70 15.65 27.28 -8.74
C ASP A 70 14.86 28.56 -8.97
N MET A 71 13.54 28.55 -8.69
CA MET A 71 12.72 29.76 -8.63
C MET A 71 13.28 30.76 -7.60
N TYR A 72 13.56 30.32 -6.36
CA TYR A 72 14.12 31.20 -5.34
C TYR A 72 15.51 31.74 -5.72
N LYS A 73 16.37 30.93 -6.34
CA LYS A 73 17.67 31.42 -6.85
C LYS A 73 17.48 32.52 -7.89
N GLN A 74 16.58 32.32 -8.86
CA GLN A 74 16.30 33.32 -9.90
C GLN A 74 15.76 34.62 -9.29
N TRP A 75 14.93 34.52 -8.25
CA TRP A 75 14.43 35.67 -7.50
C TRP A 75 15.55 36.44 -6.81
N CYS A 76 16.48 35.77 -6.13
CA CYS A 76 17.65 36.43 -5.54
C CYS A 76 18.45 37.17 -6.62
N LEU A 77 18.76 36.53 -7.74
CA LEU A 77 19.49 37.15 -8.85
C LEU A 77 18.78 38.39 -9.42
N ALA A 78 17.45 38.35 -9.52
CA ALA A 78 16.66 39.48 -9.99
C ALA A 78 16.65 40.63 -8.98
N MET A 79 16.48 40.32 -7.69
CA MET A 79 16.53 41.31 -6.61
C MET A 79 17.89 41.98 -6.50
N ASP A 80 18.99 41.22 -6.65
CA ASP A 80 20.35 41.75 -6.68
C ASP A 80 20.58 42.72 -7.85
N GLN A 81 19.83 42.55 -8.95
CA GLN A 81 19.81 43.47 -10.09
C GLN A 81 18.84 44.65 -9.92
N GLY A 82 18.23 44.81 -8.74
CA GLY A 82 17.25 45.86 -8.45
C GLY A 82 15.87 45.64 -9.07
N LYS A 83 15.60 44.45 -9.60
CA LYS A 83 14.29 44.10 -10.18
C LYS A 83 13.53 43.24 -9.18
N ILE A 84 12.41 43.74 -8.67
CA ILE A 84 11.52 42.95 -7.81
C ILE A 84 10.65 42.04 -8.70
N PRO A 85 10.77 40.71 -8.63
CA PRO A 85 9.93 39.76 -9.39
C PRO A 85 8.44 39.94 -9.08
N SER A 86 7.59 39.74 -10.08
CA SER A 86 6.12 39.87 -10.01
C SER A 86 5.48 39.00 -8.93
N GLU A 87 6.01 37.80 -8.74
CA GLU A 87 5.54 36.80 -7.78
C GLU A 87 5.85 37.25 -6.34
N ILE A 88 7.02 37.84 -6.10
CA ILE A 88 7.34 38.46 -4.80
C ILE A 88 6.44 39.65 -4.54
N LYS A 89 6.16 40.48 -5.56
CA LYS A 89 5.20 41.57 -5.43
C LYS A 89 3.83 41.02 -5.03
N ALA A 90 3.32 40.02 -5.74
CA ALA A 90 2.02 39.39 -5.43
C ALA A 90 1.96 38.86 -3.98
N LEU A 91 3.02 38.18 -3.51
CA LEU A 91 3.15 37.71 -2.13
C LEU A 91 3.17 38.87 -1.11
N LEU A 92 3.79 40.00 -1.44
CA LEU A 92 3.84 41.18 -0.57
C LEU A 92 2.51 41.94 -0.51
N THR A 93 1.77 41.99 -1.63
CA THR A 93 0.47 42.68 -1.72
C THR A 93 -0.71 41.84 -1.24
N GLY A 94 -0.51 40.56 -0.88
CA GLY A 94 -1.56 39.69 -0.34
C GLY A 94 -2.60 39.23 -1.36
N ASP A 95 -2.30 39.32 -2.66
CA ASP A 95 -3.13 38.71 -3.69
C ASP A 95 -2.89 37.19 -3.70
N GLU A 96 -3.68 36.49 -2.88
CA GLU A 96 -3.76 35.04 -2.77
C GLU A 96 -4.22 34.39 -4.10
N GLN A 97 -3.34 34.35 -5.10
CA GLN A 97 -3.59 33.57 -6.32
C GLN A 97 -3.17 32.12 -6.10
N LYS A 98 -4.16 31.38 -5.58
CA LYS A 98 -4.36 29.92 -5.71
C LYS A 98 -3.35 29.27 -6.65
N ALA A 99 -2.30 28.66 -6.08
CA ALA A 99 -1.48 27.68 -6.77
C ALA A 99 -2.41 26.66 -7.47
N PRO A 100 -2.10 26.18 -8.69
CA PRO A 100 -2.89 25.14 -9.33
C PRO A 100 -2.74 23.83 -8.55
N GLN A 101 -3.54 23.68 -7.49
CA GLN A 101 -3.85 22.39 -6.91
C GLN A 101 -4.66 21.61 -7.94
N SER A 102 -3.95 20.75 -8.67
CA SER A 102 -4.54 19.69 -9.48
C SER A 102 -5.47 18.86 -8.58
N SER A 103 -6.76 19.09 -8.73
CA SER A 103 -7.83 18.47 -7.98
C SER A 103 -8.61 17.56 -8.92
N SER A 104 -8.46 16.25 -8.78
CA SER A 104 -9.48 15.28 -9.20
C SER A 104 -9.20 13.89 -8.64
N ASN A 105 -9.82 13.58 -7.50
CA ASN A 105 -10.43 12.26 -7.29
C ASN A 105 -11.75 12.48 -6.55
N LYS A 106 -12.77 12.90 -7.31
CA LYS A 106 -14.18 12.77 -6.91
C LYS A 106 -14.60 11.33 -7.18
N VAL A 107 -14.90 10.58 -6.12
CA VAL A 107 -15.66 9.33 -6.21
C VAL A 107 -17.16 9.68 -6.19
N PRO A 108 -17.97 9.34 -7.21
CA PRO A 108 -19.42 9.44 -7.10
C PRO A 108 -20.05 8.12 -6.63
N LYS A 109 -20.96 8.30 -5.67
CA LYS A 109 -22.07 7.49 -5.12
C LYS A 109 -22.43 6.13 -5.75
N ASN A 110 -22.44 5.13 -4.85
CA ASN A 110 -23.57 4.30 -4.42
C ASN A 110 -24.61 3.81 -5.46
N GLY A 111 -24.67 2.49 -5.67
CA GLY A 111 -25.76 1.77 -6.33
C GLY A 111 -26.19 0.57 -5.49
N LYS A 112 -27.40 0.65 -4.95
CA LYS A 112 -28.08 -0.36 -4.14
C LYS A 112 -28.77 -1.36 -5.07
N PHE A 113 -28.48 -2.66 -4.92
CA PHE A 113 -29.37 -3.72 -5.38
C PHE A 113 -29.43 -4.79 -4.27
N GLY A 114 -30.60 -4.91 -3.64
CA GLY A 114 -30.90 -6.02 -2.75
C GLY A 114 -31.56 -7.15 -3.53
N SER A 115 -31.36 -8.39 -3.11
CA SER A 115 -32.46 -9.31 -2.76
C SER A 115 -31.92 -10.64 -2.21
N SER A 116 -32.40 -10.97 -1.00
CA SER A 116 -32.82 -12.27 -0.49
C SER A 116 -32.05 -13.57 -0.79
N GLY A 117 -31.66 -14.24 0.28
CA GLY A 117 -31.25 -15.65 0.32
C GLY A 117 -31.14 -16.18 1.75
N ASN A 118 -32.28 -16.34 2.41
CA ASN A 118 -32.45 -17.01 3.70
C ASN A 118 -31.94 -18.47 3.65
N SER A 119 -31.20 -18.93 4.67
CA SER A 119 -31.11 -20.34 5.08
C SER A 119 -30.43 -20.48 6.44
N GLN A 120 -31.25 -20.84 7.43
CA GLN A 120 -30.88 -21.29 8.78
C GLN A 120 -30.00 -22.56 8.76
N SER A 121 -29.12 -22.73 9.76
CA SER A 121 -28.90 -23.98 10.56
C SER A 121 -27.64 -23.85 11.42
N LYS A 122 -27.79 -23.75 12.75
CA LYS A 122 -27.62 -24.82 13.76
C LYS A 122 -26.15 -25.18 14.08
N THR A 123 -25.77 -24.82 15.31
CA THR A 123 -24.97 -25.58 16.30
C THR A 123 -24.03 -26.68 15.80
N CYS A 124 -22.74 -26.54 16.15
CA CYS A 124 -21.89 -27.57 16.78
C CYS A 124 -20.71 -26.89 17.46
#